data_AF-A0A381WPC1-F1
#
_entry.id   AF-A0A381WPC1-F1
#
_cell.length_a   1.000
_cell.length_b   1.000
_cell.length_c   1.000
_cell.angle_alpha   90.00
_cell.angle_beta   90.00
_cell.angle_gamma   90.00
#
_symmetry.space_group_name_H-M   'P 1'
#
loop_
_entity.id
_entity.type
_entity.pdbx_description
1 polymer ?
#
loop_
_entity_poly.entity_id
_entity_poly.type
_entity_poly.pdbx_seq_one_letter_code
_entity_poly.pdbx_strand_id
1 'polypeptide(L)'
;MAYIKTEEVSAIRNELKKRFGHTGLKFGVRKMHHSSVHVTIKAGPVDFTDVFRSSNSRDFTNPGIDKGYAQINTYHLDMYGEHESLFEEILN
;
A
#
# COMPACT_ATOMS: atom_id res chain seq x y z
N MET A 1 21.08 10.97 -12.07
CA MET A 1 20.05 10.32 -11.23
C MET A 1 18.72 11.00 -11.52
N ALA A 2 17.66 10.26 -11.85
CA ALA A 2 16.37 10.85 -12.15
C ALA A 2 15.66 11.26 -10.84
N TYR A 3 15.17 12.50 -10.79
CA TYR A 3 14.46 13.03 -9.62
C TYR A 3 12.96 12.96 -9.86
N ILE A 4 12.24 12.39 -8.89
CA ILE A 4 10.78 12.35 -8.97
C ILE A 4 10.21 13.75 -8.72
N LYS A 5 9.50 14.29 -9.70
CA LYS A 5 8.81 15.57 -9.64
C LYS A 5 7.40 15.41 -9.07
N THR A 6 6.83 16.50 -8.59
CA THR A 6 5.45 16.52 -8.07
C THR A 6 4.43 16.11 -9.15
N GLU A 7 4.67 16.47 -10.40
CA GLU A 7 3.82 16.12 -11.54
C GLU A 7 3.76 14.60 -11.76
N GLU A 8 4.89 13.90 -11.63
CA GLU A 8 4.96 12.45 -11.77
C GLU A 8 4.20 11.74 -10.66
N VAL A 9 4.26 12.25 -9.42
CA VAL A 9 3.43 11.74 -8.29
C VAL A 9 1.94 11.88 -8.59
N SER A 10 1.54 13.01 -9.18
CA SER A 10 0.15 13.26 -9.59
C SER A 10 -0.27 12.31 -10.71
N ALA A 11 0.59 12.10 -11.70
CA ALA A 11 0.35 11.16 -12.80
C ALA A 11 0.15 9.72 -12.28
N ILE A 12 1.02 9.24 -11.38
CA ILE A 12 0.87 7.92 -10.74
C ILE A 12 -0.48 7.82 -10.03
N ARG A 13 -0.87 8.84 -9.26
CA ARG A 13 -2.17 8.85 -8.56
C ARG A 13 -3.34 8.78 -9.54
N ASN A 14 -3.29 9.51 -10.65
CA ASN A 14 -4.35 9.54 -11.65
C ASN A 14 -4.48 8.20 -12.39
N GLU A 15 -3.36 7.56 -12.73
CA GLU A 15 -3.36 6.23 -13.35
C GLU A 15 -3.93 5.18 -12.39
N LEU A 16 -3.52 5.17 -11.12
CA LEU A 16 -4.12 4.28 -10.10
C LEU A 16 -5.63 4.50 -9.97
N LYS A 17 -6.07 5.77 -9.93
CA LYS A 17 -7.50 6.10 -9.89
C LYS A 17 -8.25 5.64 -11.15
N LYS A 18 -7.63 5.74 -12.31
CA LYS A 18 -8.23 5.31 -13.59
C LYS A 18 -8.39 3.79 -13.63
N ARG A 19 -7.33 3.05 -13.27
CA ARG A 19 -7.33 1.58 -13.28
C ARG A 19 -8.26 1.02 -12.21
N PHE A 20 -8.11 1.45 -10.96
CA PHE A 20 -8.80 0.85 -9.81
C PHE A 20 -10.04 1.63 -9.33
N GLY A 21 -10.39 2.76 -9.96
CA GLY A 21 -11.51 3.57 -9.49
C GLY A 21 -12.85 2.84 -9.47
N HIS A 22 -13.00 1.83 -10.34
CA HIS A 22 -14.19 0.98 -10.41
C HIS A 22 -14.30 -0.01 -9.24
N THR A 23 -13.20 -0.32 -8.55
CA THR A 23 -13.21 -1.23 -7.38
C THR A 23 -13.53 -0.51 -6.08
N GLY A 24 -13.62 0.82 -6.08
CA GLY A 24 -13.82 1.63 -4.87
C GLY A 24 -12.54 1.83 -4.03
N LEU A 25 -11.40 1.30 -4.47
CA LEU A 25 -10.10 1.55 -3.84
C LEU A 25 -9.70 3.03 -3.97
N LYS A 26 -9.22 3.61 -2.87
CA LYS A 26 -8.73 4.99 -2.81
C LYS A 26 -7.24 4.99 -2.48
N PHE A 27 -6.46 5.72 -3.28
CA PHE A 27 -5.01 5.73 -3.15
C PHE A 27 -4.48 7.09 -2.63
N GLY A 28 -3.49 7.01 -1.76
CA GLY A 28 -2.54 8.07 -1.48
C GLY A 28 -1.24 7.81 -2.22
N VAL A 29 -0.69 8.84 -2.85
CA VAL A 29 0.64 8.75 -3.46
C VAL A 29 1.44 9.94 -2.97
N ARG A 30 2.61 9.68 -2.38
CA ARG A 30 3.53 10.72 -1.90
C ARG A 30 4.95 10.38 -2.29
N LYS A 31 5.72 11.41 -2.65
CA LYS A 31 7.17 11.29 -2.84
C LYS A 31 7.84 10.96 -1.49
N MET A 32 8.78 10.04 -1.54
CA MET A 32 9.64 9.66 -0.42
C MET A 32 11.09 9.88 -0.86
N HIS A 33 11.74 10.88 -0.26
CA HIS A 33 13.04 11.40 -0.70
C HIS A 33 13.07 11.80 -2.18
N HIS A 34 14.22 11.68 -2.85
CA HIS A 34 14.43 12.23 -4.19
C HIS A 34 14.12 11.25 -5.34
N SER A 35 14.08 9.95 -5.05
CA SER A 35 13.99 8.88 -6.07
C SER A 35 12.97 7.78 -5.74
N SER A 36 12.11 7.96 -4.73
CA SER A 36 11.13 6.95 -4.34
C SER A 36 9.74 7.55 -4.15
N VAL A 37 8.72 6.69 -4.23
CA VAL A 37 7.31 7.04 -4.02
C VAL A 37 6.72 6.01 -3.07
N HIS A 38 5.89 6.48 -2.14
CA HIS A 38 5.00 5.64 -1.36
C HIS A 38 3.60 5.70 -1.96
N VAL A 39 3.07 4.54 -2.33
CA VAL A 39 1.66 4.33 -2.62
C VAL A 39 1.01 3.74 -1.37
N THR A 40 -0.18 4.24 -1.02
CA THR A 40 -0.93 3.80 0.16
C THR A 40 -2.37 3.56 -0.24
N ILE A 41 -2.90 2.38 0.02
CA ILE A 41 -4.34 2.13 -0.05
C ILE A 41 -4.96 2.74 1.20
N LYS A 42 -5.82 3.75 1.02
CA LYS A 42 -6.42 4.52 2.12
C LYS A 42 -7.77 3.98 2.56
N ALA A 43 -8.51 3.40 1.63
CA ALA A 43 -9.84 2.86 1.85
C ALA A 43 -10.25 2.02 0.64
N GLY A 44 -11.19 1.12 0.85
CA GLY A 44 -11.85 0.36 -0.20
C GLY A 44 -12.69 -0.77 0.41
N PRO A 45 -13.33 -1.58 -0.45
CA PRO A 45 -14.14 -2.71 -0.01
C PRO A 45 -13.34 -3.99 0.26
N VAL A 46 -12.03 -4.01 -0.04
CA VAL A 46 -11.14 -5.15 0.21
C VAL A 46 -10.78 -5.18 1.70
N ASP A 47 -10.92 -6.35 2.31
CA ASP A 47 -10.48 -6.61 3.68
C ASP A 47 -8.97 -6.88 3.70
N PHE A 48 -8.22 -6.15 4.53
CA PHE A 48 -6.76 -6.27 4.67
C PHE A 48 -6.36 -6.67 6.10
N THR A 49 -7.31 -7.11 6.93
CA THR A 49 -7.03 -7.46 8.34
C THR A 49 -6.04 -8.62 8.47
N ASP A 50 -5.96 -9.50 7.48
CA ASP A 50 -4.98 -10.60 7.41
C ASP A 50 -3.54 -10.12 7.18
N VAL A 51 -3.35 -9.03 6.42
CA VAL A 51 -2.04 -8.45 6.12
C VAL A 51 -1.60 -7.40 7.14
N PHE A 52 -2.54 -6.84 7.90
CA PHE A 52 -2.20 -5.93 8.97
C PHE A 52 -1.28 -6.62 9.96
N ARG A 53 -0.28 -5.87 10.44
CA ARG A 53 0.60 -6.40 11.47
C ARG A 53 -0.27 -6.57 12.71
N SER A 54 -0.79 -7.78 12.92
CA SER A 54 -1.12 -8.29 14.24
C SER A 54 0.11 -7.99 15.06
N SER A 55 -0.05 -7.13 16.05
CA SER A 55 1.09 -6.69 16.79
C SER A 55 1.75 -7.94 17.39
N ASN A 56 2.92 -8.31 16.85
CA ASN A 56 4.04 -8.80 17.66
C ASN A 56 4.49 -7.63 18.55
N SER A 57 3.53 -7.09 19.29
CA SER A 57 3.68 -6.11 20.31
C SER A 57 4.57 -6.79 21.34
N ARG A 58 5.82 -6.33 21.46
CA ARG A 58 6.58 -6.54 22.69
C ARG A 58 5.90 -5.87 23.89
N ASP A 59 4.84 -5.11 23.66
CA ASP A 59 3.92 -4.70 24.69
C ASP A 59 2.97 -5.87 25.01
N PHE A 60 3.41 -6.63 26.01
CA PHE A 60 2.72 -7.75 26.64
C PHE A 60 1.41 -7.37 27.32
N THR A 61 1.05 -6.09 27.37
CA THR A 61 -0.20 -5.64 28.02
C THR A 61 -1.41 -5.72 27.10
N ASN A 62 -1.20 -5.75 25.77
CA ASN A 62 -2.28 -5.83 24.78
C ASN A 62 -1.94 -6.75 23.59
N PRO A 63 -1.78 -8.07 23.83
CA PRO A 63 -1.62 -9.03 22.75
C PRO A 63 -2.87 -9.03 21.85
N GLY A 64 -2.69 -8.78 20.55
CA GLY A 64 -3.76 -8.85 19.56
C GLY A 64 -4.33 -7.52 19.06
N ILE A 65 -3.71 -6.36 19.37
CA ILE A 65 -4.14 -5.09 18.75
C ILE A 65 -3.67 -5.06 17.30
N ASP A 66 -4.64 -5.12 16.40
CA ASP A 66 -4.47 -4.73 15.01
C ASP A 66 -4.17 -3.22 14.94
N LYS A 67 -3.02 -2.86 14.35
CA LYS A 67 -2.61 -1.46 14.21
C LYS A 67 -3.28 -0.76 13.02
N GLY A 68 -4.13 -1.46 12.27
CA GLY A 68 -4.81 -0.95 11.08
C GLY A 68 -3.84 -0.50 9.98
N TYR A 69 -2.61 -1.03 10.00
CA TYR A 69 -1.53 -0.64 9.10
C TYR A 69 -0.60 -1.81 8.81
N ALA A 70 -0.28 -1.98 7.53
CA ALA A 70 0.77 -2.85 7.02
C ALA A 70 1.69 -2.07 6.11
N GLN A 71 2.98 -2.41 6.15
CA GLN A 71 3.91 -2.02 5.10
C GLN A 71 4.21 -3.25 4.26
N ILE A 72 3.89 -3.17 2.98
CA ILE A 72 4.06 -4.25 2.02
C ILE A 72 5.52 -4.27 1.54
N ASN A 73 6.14 -5.45 1.57
CA ASN A 73 7.44 -5.68 0.98
C ASN A 73 7.27 -6.09 -0.47
N THR A 74 7.61 -5.18 -1.39
CA THR A 74 7.44 -5.37 -2.83
C THR A 74 8.34 -6.47 -3.41
N TYR A 75 9.31 -6.98 -2.66
CA TYR A 75 10.19 -8.07 -3.09
C TYR A 75 9.68 -9.46 -2.70
N HIS A 76 8.64 -9.55 -1.85
CA HIS A 76 8.08 -10.81 -1.33
C HIS A 76 6.55 -10.75 -1.36
N LEU A 77 5.98 -10.51 -2.54
CA LEU A 77 4.53 -10.36 -2.71
C LEU A 77 3.79 -11.68 -2.49
N ASP A 78 4.45 -12.80 -2.76
CA ASP A 78 4.02 -14.18 -2.53
C ASP A 78 3.62 -14.45 -1.06
N MET A 79 4.10 -13.63 -0.13
CA MET A 79 3.80 -13.74 1.30
C MET A 79 2.42 -13.17 1.70
N TYR A 80 1.71 -12.48 0.80
CA TYR A 80 0.44 -11.80 1.10
C TYR A 80 -0.81 -12.55 0.61
N GLY A 81 -0.67 -13.82 0.23
CA GLY A 81 -1.79 -14.71 -0.06
C GLY A 81 -2.70 -14.16 -1.17
N GLU A 82 -3.99 -14.02 -0.88
CA GLU A 82 -4.97 -13.57 -1.86
C GLU A 82 -4.72 -12.14 -2.39
N HIS A 83 -3.98 -11.32 -1.64
CA HIS A 83 -3.68 -9.93 -2.02
C HIS A 83 -2.47 -9.79 -2.94
N GLU A 84 -1.72 -10.87 -3.19
CA GLU A 84 -0.52 -10.86 -4.06
C GLU A 84 -0.83 -10.21 -5.42
N SER A 85 -1.86 -10.72 -6.11
CA SER A 85 -2.26 -10.26 -7.44
C SER A 85 -2.61 -8.77 -7.47
N LEU A 86 -3.29 -8.27 -6.44
CA LEU A 86 -3.63 -6.85 -6.30
C LEU A 86 -2.37 -5.99 -6.15
N PHE A 87 -1.41 -6.43 -5.33
CA PHE A 87 -0.17 -5.69 -5.12
C PHE A 87 0.74 -5.69 -6.34
N GLU A 88 0.80 -6.80 -7.09
CA GLU A 88 1.50 -6.87 -8.37
C GLU A 88 0.90 -5.90 -9.40
N GLU A 89 -0.44 -5.84 -9.50
CA GLU A 89 -1.12 -4.94 -10.43
C GLU A 89 -0.90 -3.46 -10.08
N ILE A 90 -0.73 -3.13 -8.79
CA ILE A 90 -0.42 -1.76 -8.34
C ILE A 90 1.00 -1.34 -8.75
N LEU A 91 1.93 -2.29 -8.84
CA LEU A 91 3.35 -2.01 -9.14
C LEU A 91 3.67 -1.97 -10.64
N ASN A 92 2.85 -2.60 -11.48
CA ASN A 92 2.99 -2.66 -12.94
C ASN A 92 2.17 -1.58 -13.67
#